data_AF-A0A845WW21-F1
#
_entry.id   AF-A0A845WW21-F1
#
_cell.length_a   1.000
_cell.length_b   1.000
_cell.length_c   1.000
_cell.angle_alpha   90.00
_cell.angle_beta   90.00
_cell.angle_gamma   90.00
#
_symmetry.space_group_name_H-M   'P 1'
#
loop_
_entity.id
_entity.type
_entity.pdbx_description
1 polymer ?
#
loop_
_entity_poly.entity_id
_entity_poly.type
_entity_poly.pdbx_seq_one_letter_code
_entity_poly.pdbx_strand_id
1 'polypeptide(L)' 'MEILAPNAPEQNPVEDIWLKAKNFLRKFWYKLRSFALVKWLFTFFVQREIFEFKKLHKYGVFPKKI' A
#
# COMPACT_ATOMS: atom_id res chain seq x y z
N MET A 1 17.18 -16.86 -1.50
CA MET A 1 15.86 -17.45 -1.81
C MET A 1 14.92 -16.27 -2.03
N GLU A 2 14.49 -15.99 -3.25
CA GLU A 2 13.40 -15.03 -3.45
C GLU A 2 12.10 -15.68 -2.98
N ILE A 3 11.42 -15.03 -2.03
CA ILE A 3 10.22 -15.55 -1.37
C ILE A 3 8.97 -15.32 -2.26
N LEU A 4 9.10 -14.53 -3.33
CA LEU A 4 8.03 -14.14 -4.25
C LEU A 4 8.41 -14.51 -5.68
N ALA A 5 7.44 -14.95 -6.49
CA ALA A 5 7.69 -15.26 -7.88
C ALA A 5 8.02 -13.97 -8.68
N PRO A 6 9.03 -14.02 -9.57
CA PRO A 6 9.31 -12.90 -10.47
C PRO A 6 8.11 -12.65 -11.39
N ASN A 7 7.85 -11.37 -11.69
CA ASN A 7 6.75 -10.92 -12.57
C ASN A 7 5.33 -11.30 -12.09
N ALA A 8 5.15 -11.60 -10.81
CA ALA A 8 3.85 -11.91 -10.20
C ALA A 8 3.44 -10.82 -9.16
N PRO A 9 3.18 -9.57 -9.58
CA PRO A 9 2.85 -8.47 -8.67
C PRO A 9 1.58 -8.77 -7.85
N GLU A 10 0.66 -9.56 -8.38
CA GLU A 10 -0.54 -10.02 -7.68
C GLU A 10 -0.24 -10.91 -6.46
N GLN A 11 0.98 -11.45 -6.34
CA GLN A 11 1.43 -12.13 -5.13
C GLN A 11 1.98 -11.13 -4.14
N ASN A 12 2.78 -10.16 -4.56
CA ASN A 12 3.45 -9.20 -3.68
C ASN A 12 2.44 -8.30 -2.90
N PRO A 13 2.35 -8.41 -1.56
CA PRO A 13 1.43 -7.58 -0.78
C PRO A 13 1.83 -6.09 -0.75
N VAL A 14 3.10 -5.78 -1.03
CA VAL A 14 3.58 -4.39 -1.13
C VAL A 14 2.91 -3.67 -2.31
N GLU A 15 2.64 -4.37 -3.41
CA GLU A 15 1.96 -3.79 -4.58
C GLU A 15 0.53 -3.37 -4.25
N ASP A 16 -0.19 -4.12 -3.41
CA ASP A 16 -1.54 -3.73 -2.94
C ASP A 16 -1.50 -2.47 -2.09
N ILE A 17 -0.53 -2.37 -1.16
CA ILE A 17 -0.31 -1.19 -0.31
C ILE A 17 -0.04 0.02 -1.19
N TRP A 18 0.89 -0.12 -2.14
CA TRP A 18 1.25 0.95 -3.07
C TRP A 18 0.10 1.35 -3.98
N LEU A 19 -0.66 0.41 -4.52
CA LEU A 19 -1.82 0.69 -5.35
C LEU A 19 -2.88 1.47 -4.56
N LYS A 20 -3.18 1.05 -3.32
CA LYS A 20 -4.13 1.74 -2.45
C LYS A 20 -3.68 3.16 -2.12
N ALA A 21 -2.41 3.35 -1.76
CA ALA A 21 -1.85 4.67 -1.49
C ALA A 21 -1.84 5.57 -2.74
N LYS A 22 -1.45 5.05 -3.92
CA LYS A 22 -1.52 5.79 -5.19
C LYS A 22 -2.95 6.20 -5.54
N ASN A 23 -3.92 5.30 -5.35
CA ASN A 23 -5.35 5.62 -5.57
C ASN A 23 -5.86 6.68 -4.59
N PHE A 24 -5.40 6.68 -3.35
CA PHE A 24 -5.68 7.74 -2.39
C PHE A 24 -5.11 9.09 -2.85
N LEU A 25 -3.82 9.15 -3.21
CA LEU A 25 -3.18 10.37 -3.70
C LEU A 25 -3.87 10.94 -4.95
N ARG A 26 -4.33 10.07 -5.86
CA ARG A 26 -5.09 10.49 -7.05
C ARG A 26 -6.36 11.27 -6.72
N LYS A 27 -6.95 11.12 -5.53
CA LYS A 27 -8.10 11.94 -5.11
C LYS A 27 -7.71 13.39 -4.79
N PHE A 28 -6.44 13.65 -4.54
CA PHE A 28 -5.90 14.96 -4.13
C PHE A 28 -4.92 15.54 -5.16
N TRP A 29 -4.83 14.96 -6.37
CA TRP A 29 -3.81 15.30 -7.37
C TRP A 29 -3.67 16.81 -7.61
N TYR A 30 -4.79 17.53 -7.67
CA TYR A 30 -4.85 18.99 -7.90
C TYR A 30 -4.27 19.84 -6.76
N LYS A 31 -4.11 19.26 -5.55
CA LYS A 31 -3.49 19.90 -4.37
C LYS A 31 -2.01 19.54 -4.22
N LEU A 32 -1.54 18.46 -4.86
CA LEU A 32 -0.18 17.93 -4.73
C LEU A 32 0.79 18.58 -5.72
N ARG A 33 1.08 19.87 -5.52
CA ARG A 33 1.88 20.69 -6.46
C ARG A 33 3.39 20.48 -6.40
N SER A 34 3.87 19.62 -5.50
CA SER A 34 5.29 19.29 -5.38
C SER A 34 5.46 17.84 -4.97
N PHE A 35 6.60 17.25 -5.35
CA PHE A 35 6.93 15.90 -4.95
C PHE A 35 7.05 15.76 -3.41
N ALA A 36 7.47 16.83 -2.71
CA ALA A 36 7.50 16.85 -1.25
C ALA A 36 6.11 16.63 -0.64
N LEU A 37 5.07 17.29 -1.18
CA LEU A 37 3.69 17.11 -0.73
C LEU A 37 3.17 15.69 -1.06
N VAL A 38 3.48 15.18 -2.26
CA VAL A 38 3.14 13.80 -2.65
C VAL A 38 3.75 12.81 -1.65
N LYS A 39 5.04 12.95 -1.36
CA LYS A 39 5.78 12.08 -0.43
C LYS A 39 5.20 12.17 0.98
N TRP A 40 4.97 13.37 1.48
CA TRP A 40 4.39 13.58 2.81
C TRP A 40 3.02 12.91 2.94
N LEU A 41 2.11 13.16 1.99
CA LEU A 41 0.76 12.60 2.06
C LEU A 41 0.74 11.08 1.87
N PHE A 42 1.64 10.56 1.01
CA PHE A 42 1.84 9.12 0.83
C PHE A 42 2.25 8.46 2.16
N THR A 43 3.32 8.98 2.78
CA THR A 43 3.84 8.45 4.05
C THR A 43 2.80 8.56 5.16
N PHE A 44 2.10 9.70 5.27
CA PHE A 44 1.02 9.90 6.22
C PHE A 44 -0.08 8.84 6.06
N PHE A 45 -0.53 8.59 4.83
CA PHE A 45 -1.57 7.60 4.56
C PHE A 45 -1.12 6.19 4.92
N VAL A 46 0.06 5.77 4.47
CA VAL A 46 0.59 4.41 4.72
C VAL A 46 0.82 4.16 6.21
N GLN A 47 1.23 5.17 6.99
CA GLN A 47 1.43 5.03 8.44
C GLN A 47 0.12 4.93 9.25
N ARG A 48 -0.99 5.45 8.72
CA ARG A 48 -2.27 5.53 9.44
C ARG A 48 -3.28 4.46 8.99
N GLU A 49 -3.12 3.96 7.77
CA GLU A 49 -4.04 2.99 7.20
C GLU A 49 -3.74 1.58 7.71
N ILE A 50 -4.79 0.85 8.10
CA ILE A 50 -4.71 -0.60 8.33
C ILE A 50 -4.97 -1.28 7.00
N PHE A 51 -3.98 -2.02 6.51
CA PHE A 51 -4.07 -2.71 5.23
C PHE A 51 -4.53 -4.15 5.42
N GLU A 52 -5.71 -4.44 4.87
CA GLU A 52 -6.25 -5.80 4.78
C GLU A 52 -6.38 -6.20 3.31
N PHE A 53 -5.89 -7.38 3.00
CA PHE A 53 -6.04 -8.00 1.68
C PHE A 53 -6.38 -9.47 1.85
N LYS A 54 -7.15 -10.04 0.92
CA LYS A 54 -7.60 -11.44 1.00
C LYS A 54 -6.44 -12.42 1.18
N LYS A 55 -5.28 -12.12 0.59
CA LYS A 55 -4.05 -12.92 0.63
C LYS A 55 -3.15 -12.64 1.84
N LEU A 56 -3.50 -11.73 2.75
CA LEU A 56 -2.66 -11.34 3.88
C LEU A 56 -2.31 -12.53 4.79
N HIS A 57 -3.26 -13.45 4.99
CA HIS A 57 -3.08 -14.68 5.78
C HIS A 57 -1.95 -15.59 5.25
N LYS A 58 -1.54 -15.44 3.98
CA LYS A 58 -0.42 -16.19 3.40
C LYS A 58 0.96 -15.68 3.87
N TYR A 59 1.00 -14.47 4.44
CA TYR A 59 2.23 -13.78 4.84
C TYR A 59 2.43 -13.72 6.36
N GLY A 60 1.49 -14.25 7.14
CA GLY A 60 1.58 -14.27 8.59
C GLY A 60 0.22 -14.36 9.28
N VAL A 61 0.27 -14.49 10.61
CA VAL A 61 -0.91 -14.44 11.48
C VAL A 61 -1.03 -13.00 11.97
N PHE A 62 -2.11 -12.35 11.56
CA PHE A 62 -2.39 -10.97 11.93
C PHE A 62 -3.66 -10.91 12.79
N PRO A 63 -3.74 -10.04 13.79
CA PRO A 63 -4.97 -9.83 14.53
C PRO A 63 -6.05 -9.36 13.57
N LYS A 64 -7.23 -9.98 13.66
CA LYS A 64 -8.41 -9.49 12.93
C LYS A 64 -8.80 -8.13 13.51
N LYS A 65 -9.23 -7.22 12.65
CA LYS A 65 -9.94 -6.01 13.09
C LYS A 65 -11.07 -6.42 14.04
N ILE A 66 -11.11 -5.80 15.21
CA ILE A 66 -12.24 -5.89 16.16
C ILE A 66 -13.41 -5.10 15.57
#